data_AF-A0A7K0NBA3-F1
#
_entry.id   AF-A0A7K0NBA3-F1
#
_cell.length_a   1.000
_cell.length_b   1.000
_cell.length_c   1.000
_cell.angle_alpha   90.00
_cell.angle_beta   90.00
_cell.angle_gamma   90.00
#
_symmetry.space_group_name_H-M   'P 1'
#
loop_
_entity.id
_entity.type
_entity.pdbx_description
1 polymer ?
#
loop_
_entity_poly.entity_id
_entity_poly.type
_entity_poly.pdbx_seq_one_letter_code
_entity_poly.pdbx_strand_id
1 'polypeptide(L)' 'MKVTRQDPLLKTIEPLIAAIGGLLIDVDQIKNGDVTLEVDGVVVAAVRLPALHG' A
#
# COMPACT_ATOMS: atom_id res chain seq x y z
N MET A 1 -13.31 -4.33 -12.24
CA MET A 1 -13.78 -4.38 -10.84
C MET A 1 -13.06 -3.28 -10.08
N LYS A 2 -13.75 -2.51 -9.22
CA LYS A 2 -13.09 -1.44 -8.46
C LYS A 2 -12.41 -2.10 -7.26
N VAL A 3 -11.08 -2.18 -7.28
CA VAL A 3 -10.30 -2.71 -6.17
C VAL A 3 -10.43 -1.73 -5.01
N THR A 4 -10.92 -2.22 -3.87
CA THR A 4 -11.04 -1.45 -2.64
C THR A 4 -10.10 -2.02 -1.60
N ARG A 5 -9.90 -1.34 -0.46
CA ARG A 5 -9.11 -1.82 0.69
C ARG A 5 -9.45 -3.24 1.15
N GLN A 6 -10.61 -3.77 0.75
CA GLN A 6 -11.06 -5.13 1.05
C GLN A 6 -10.55 -6.21 0.07
N ASP A 7 -9.75 -5.84 -0.93
CA ASP A 7 -9.19 -6.78 -1.89
C ASP A 7 -8.39 -7.89 -1.18
N PRO A 8 -8.62 -9.18 -1.51
CA PRO A 8 -7.91 -10.30 -0.90
C PRO A 8 -6.39 -10.18 -1.00
N LEU A 9 -5.86 -9.57 -2.07
CA LEU A 9 -4.43 -9.38 -2.26
C LEU A 9 -3.87 -8.38 -1.24
N LEU A 10 -4.56 -7.25 -1.03
CA LEU A 10 -4.16 -6.25 -0.03
C LEU A 10 -4.14 -6.84 1.39
N LYS A 11 -5.15 -7.64 1.75
CA LYS A 11 -5.18 -8.37 3.03
C LYS A 11 -4.03 -9.38 3.18
N THR A 12 -3.62 -9.98 2.07
CA THR A 12 -2.56 -11.00 2.07
C THR A 12 -1.18 -10.37 2.30
N ILE A 13 -0.95 -9.16 1.75
CA ILE A 13 0.34 -8.48 1.86
C ILE A 13 0.46 -7.58 3.09
N GLU A 14 -0.65 -7.13 3.67
CA GLU A 14 -0.69 -6.29 4.88
C GLU A 14 0.22 -6.80 6.03
N PRO A 15 0.22 -8.10 6.41
CA PRO A 15 1.11 -8.58 7.47
C PRO A 15 2.60 -8.46 7.11
N LEU A 16 2.96 -8.60 5.83
CA LEU A 16 4.35 -8.45 5.37
C LEU A 16 4.80 -6.99 5.40
N ILE A 17 3.91 -6.08 4.98
CA ILE A 17 4.15 -4.63 5.05
C ILE A 17 4.31 -4.20 6.52
N ALA A 18 3.45 -4.68 7.40
CA ALA A 18 3.53 -4.38 8.83
C ALA A 18 4.83 -4.94 9.45
N ALA A 19 5.27 -6.14 9.05
CA ALA A 19 6.49 -6.76 9.56
C ALA A 19 7.76 -5.96 9.26
N ILE A 20 7.79 -5.20 8.17
CA ILE A 20 8.90 -4.30 7.81
C ILE A 20 8.72 -2.87 8.36
N GLY A 21 7.70 -2.63 9.19
CA GLY A 21 7.37 -1.32 9.75
C GLY A 21 6.71 -0.36 8.75
N GLY A 22 6.22 -0.88 7.63
CA GLY A 22 5.49 -0.09 6.63
C GLY A 22 4.00 0.05 6.96
N LEU A 23 3.33 0.94 6.22
CA LEU A 23 1.90 1.18 6.31
C LEU A 23 1.24 1.04 4.93
N LEU A 24 0.09 0.37 4.87
CA LEU A 24 -0.76 0.38 3.70
C LEU A 24 -1.60 1.67 3.69
N ILE A 25 -1.57 2.39 2.57
CA ILE A 25 -2.18 3.70 2.36
C ILE A 25 -3.31 3.57 1.36
N ASP A 26 -4.49 4.09 1.71
CA ASP A 26 -5.61 4.17 0.77
C ASP A 26 -5.33 5.16 -0.37
N VAL A 27 -5.95 4.93 -1.52
CA VAL A 27 -5.72 5.71 -2.76
C VAL A 27 -5.93 7.22 -2.57
N ASP A 28 -6.88 7.62 -1.73
CA ASP A 28 -7.20 9.02 -1.43
C ASP A 28 -6.20 9.69 -0.47
N GLN A 29 -5.30 8.92 0.15
CA GLN A 29 -4.33 9.37 1.14
C GLN A 29 -2.87 9.26 0.67
N ILE A 30 -2.65 8.87 -0.59
CA ILE A 30 -1.32 8.73 -1.19
C ILE A 30 -0.63 10.10 -1.24
N LYS A 31 0.64 10.13 -0.84
CA LYS A 31 1.53 11.30 -0.87
C LYS A 31 2.77 11.01 -1.70
N ASN A 32 3.47 12.07 -2.11
CA ASN A 32 4.79 11.95 -2.73
C ASN A 32 5.74 11.17 -1.81
N GLY A 33 6.38 10.14 -2.38
CA GLY A 33 7.29 9.24 -1.67
C GLY A 33 6.66 7.91 -1.24
N ASP A 34 5.34 7.76 -1.32
CA ASP A 34 4.70 6.45 -1.17
C ASP A 34 4.93 5.60 -2.42
N VAL A 35 5.06 4.28 -2.24
CA VAL A 35 5.23 3.31 -3.33
C VAL A 35 3.86 2.80 -3.75
N THR A 36 3.42 3.11 -4.97
CA THR A 36 2.09 2.70 -5.47
C THR A 36 2.00 1.19 -5.67
N LEU A 37 0.84 0.63 -5.37
CA LEU A 37 0.46 -0.74 -5.70
C LEU A 37 -0.56 -0.71 -6.82
N GLU A 38 -0.28 -1.44 -7.89
CA GLU A 38 -1.09 -1.45 -9.11
C GLU A 38 -1.55 -2.86 -9.44
N VAL A 39 -2.81 -2.97 -9.86
CA VAL A 39 -3.41 -4.21 -10.39
C VAL A 39 -4.05 -3.85 -11.73
N ASP A 40 -3.67 -4.54 -12.79
CA ASP A 40 -4.15 -4.28 -14.16
C ASP A 40 -4.03 -2.80 -14.58
N GLY A 41 -2.94 -2.13 -14.15
CA GLY A 41 -2.67 -0.73 -14.44
C GLY A 41 -3.52 0.29 -13.67
N VAL A 42 -4.29 -0.17 -12.68
CA VAL A 42 -5.07 0.70 -11.77
C VAL A 42 -4.36 0.75 -10.42
N VAL A 43 -4.12 1.95 -9.91
CA VAL A 43 -3.61 2.14 -8.55
C VAL A 43 -4.70 1.76 -7.54
N VAL A 44 -4.37 0.82 -6.65
CA VAL A 44 -5.33 0.24 -5.70
C VAL A 44 -5.03 0.57 -4.24
N ALA A 45 -3.76 0.91 -3.95
CA ALA A 45 -3.26 1.35 -2.66
C ALA A 45 -1.82 1.89 -2.84
N ALA A 46 -1.19 2.30 -1.76
CA ALA A 46 0.26 2.48 -1.72
C ALA A 46 0.86 1.92 -0.43
N VAL A 47 2.19 1.79 -0.40
CA VAL A 47 2.96 1.46 0.79
C VAL A 47 3.79 2.67 1.19
N ARG A 48 3.62 3.11 2.44
CA ARG A 48 4.53 4.07 3.07
C ARG A 48 5.55 3.31 3.89
N LEU A 49 6.82 3.41 3.50
CA LEU A 49 7.91 2.81 4.24
C LEU A 49 8.22 3.65 5.50
N PRO A 50 8.73 3.02 6.58
CA PRO A 50 9.21 3.78 7.72
C PRO A 50 10.34 4.70 7.28
N ALA A 51 10.51 5.82 7.99
CA ALA A 51 11.68 6.65 7.79
C ALA A 51 12.93 5.77 8.00
N LEU A 52 13.78 5.66 6.98
CA LEU A 52 15.12 5.16 7.18
C LEU A 52 15.82 6.22 8.05
N HIS A 53 16.16 5.87 9.28
CA HIS A 53 16.99 6.74 10.12
C HIS A 53 18.26 7.08 9.32
N GLY A 54 18.49 8.38 9.11
CA GLY A 54 19.82 8.89 8.75
C GLY A 54 20.72 8.92 9.98
#